data_AF-A0A8B6FK72-F1
#
_entry.id   AF-A0A8B6FK72-F1
#
_cell.length_a   1.000
_cell.length_b   1.000
_cell.length_c   1.000
_cell.angle_alpha   90.00
_cell.angle_beta   90.00
_cell.angle_gamma   90.00
#
_symmetry.space_group_name_H-M   'P 1'
#
loop_
_entity.id
_entity.type
_entity.pdbx_description
1 polymer ?
#
loop_
_entity_poly.entity_id
_entity_poly.type
_entity_poly.pdbx_seq_one_letter_code
_entity_poly.pdbx_strand_id
1 'polypeptide(L)'
;MQYLDINQQPIGKPHQIWQLVPNTTIEVKKAEIKARLITRTYTLQSDREKFTRGRESDKCLLCETSREDTHHFLITCTALKMERDKHLSVLKSYLKNNTPVGTFDRVEEQGLLVLFILNPSATKFKELFKLKKSNCKDIEAITRTLCYSLHIKRTLLNQTKA
;
A
#
# COMPACT_ATOMS: atom_id res chain seq x y z
N MET A 1 -3.18 0.21 -13.83
CA MET A 1 -4.47 0.80 -13.37
C MET A 1 -5.32 -0.14 -12.51
N GLN A 2 -4.90 -1.38 -12.22
CA GLN A 2 -5.71 -2.36 -11.46
C GLN A 2 -6.13 -1.93 -10.04
N TYR A 3 -5.47 -0.94 -9.42
CA TYR A 3 -5.74 -0.49 -8.05
C TYR A 3 -6.54 0.83 -7.97
N LEU A 4 -6.71 1.51 -9.12
CA LEU A 4 -7.53 2.71 -9.25
C LEU A 4 -8.87 2.30 -9.82
N ASP A 5 -9.94 2.61 -9.10
CA ASP A 5 -11.27 2.56 -9.68
C ASP A 5 -11.53 3.87 -10.44
N ILE A 6 -11.13 3.88 -11.71
CA ILE A 6 -11.21 5.05 -12.60
C ILE A 6 -12.66 5.52 -12.75
N ASN A 7 -13.62 4.60 -12.71
CA ASN A 7 -15.03 4.92 -12.83
C ASN A 7 -15.58 5.65 -11.61
N GLN A 8 -14.92 5.53 -10.46
CA GLN A 8 -15.34 6.16 -9.20
C GLN A 8 -14.60 7.46 -8.88
N GLN A 9 -13.59 7.81 -9.67
CA GLN A 9 -12.88 9.07 -9.53
C GLN A 9 -13.12 9.93 -10.77
N PRO A 10 -14.12 10.84 -10.72
CA PRO A 10 -14.40 11.70 -11.86
C PRO A 10 -13.15 12.48 -12.23
N ILE A 11 -12.90 12.56 -13.53
CA ILE A 11 -11.80 13.32 -14.10
C ILE A 11 -11.86 14.76 -13.55
N GLY A 12 -10.70 15.29 -13.16
CA GLY A 12 -10.58 16.62 -12.58
C GLY A 12 -10.82 16.70 -11.06
N LYS A 13 -11.19 15.60 -10.39
CA LYS A 13 -11.21 15.54 -8.91
C LYS A 13 -9.98 14.81 -8.38
N PRO A 14 -9.31 15.33 -7.33
CA PRO A 14 -8.17 14.66 -6.74
C PRO A 14 -8.59 13.38 -6.01
N HIS A 15 -7.72 12.37 -6.05
CA HIS A 15 -7.91 11.11 -5.33
C HIS A 15 -8.09 11.36 -3.83
N GLN A 16 -8.94 10.55 -3.17
CA GLN A 16 -9.26 10.72 -1.74
C GLN A 16 -8.04 10.72 -0.82
N ILE A 17 -6.95 10.06 -1.22
CA ILE A 17 -5.66 10.11 -0.53
C ILE A 17 -5.26 11.55 -0.20
N TRP A 18 -5.42 12.49 -1.15
CA TRP A 18 -5.05 13.90 -1.03
C TRP A 18 -6.01 14.73 -0.19
N GLN A 19 -7.29 14.34 -0.14
CA GLN A 19 -8.31 15.04 0.66
C GLN A 19 -8.14 14.79 2.16
N LEU A 20 -7.39 13.75 2.53
CA LEU A 20 -7.25 13.27 3.90
C LEU A 20 -5.84 13.53 4.48
N VAL A 21 -4.98 14.24 3.76
CA VAL A 21 -3.61 14.54 4.19
C VAL A 21 -3.61 15.86 4.98
N PRO A 22 -3.14 15.86 6.23
CA PRO A 22 -2.82 17.11 6.92
C PRO A 22 -1.78 17.93 6.14
N ASN A 23 -1.84 19.26 6.20
CA ASN A 23 -0.89 20.13 5.51
C ASN A 23 0.46 20.21 6.26
N THR A 24 1.14 19.07 6.39
CA THR A 24 2.48 18.96 6.94
C THR A 24 3.37 18.23 5.95
N THR A 25 4.64 18.64 5.85
CA THR A 25 5.59 18.08 4.89
C THR A 25 5.72 16.55 5.02
N ILE A 26 5.67 16.03 6.25
CA ILE A 26 5.79 14.59 6.48
C ILE A 26 4.57 13.82 5.97
N GLU A 27 3.35 14.32 6.20
CA GLU A 27 2.13 13.65 5.74
C GLU A 27 2.00 13.69 4.22
N VAL A 28 2.41 14.80 3.59
CA VAL A 28 2.50 14.92 2.13
C VAL A 28 3.47 13.90 1.53
N LYS A 29 4.66 13.74 2.11
CA LYS A 29 5.63 12.72 1.66
C LYS A 29 5.06 11.30 1.78
N LYS A 30 4.38 10.99 2.88
CA LYS A 30 3.73 9.67 3.04
C LYS A 30 2.66 9.45 1.96
N ALA A 31 1.86 10.48 1.68
CA ALA A 31 0.79 10.42 0.68
C ALA A 31 1.37 10.24 -0.73
N GLU A 32 2.46 10.92 -1.05
CA GLU A 32 3.16 10.80 -2.33
C GLU A 32 3.61 9.36 -2.58
N ILE A 33 4.27 8.71 -1.61
CA ILE A 33 4.71 7.32 -1.77
C ILE A 33 3.54 6.39 -2.05
N LYS A 34 2.45 6.50 -1.28
CA LYS A 34 1.27 5.67 -1.49
C LYS A 34 0.58 6.00 -2.83
N ALA A 35 0.51 7.26 -3.23
CA ALA A 35 0.00 7.66 -4.54
C ALA A 35 0.81 7.04 -5.68
N ARG A 36 2.14 7.02 -5.58
CA ARG A 36 3.01 6.36 -6.56
C ARG A 36 2.77 4.85 -6.65
N LEU A 37 2.50 4.18 -5.52
CA LEU A 37 2.16 2.75 -5.52
C LEU A 37 0.80 2.50 -6.20
N ILE A 38 -0.20 3.33 -5.90
CA ILE A 38 -1.55 3.25 -6.50
C ILE A 38 -1.47 3.43 -8.02
N THR A 39 -0.73 4.44 -8.49
CA THR A 39 -0.60 4.77 -9.92
C THR A 39 0.44 3.91 -10.65
N ARG A 40 1.16 3.03 -9.94
CA ARG A 40 2.28 2.22 -10.46
C ARG A 40 3.44 3.06 -11.03
N THR A 41 3.68 4.24 -10.46
CA THR A 41 4.88 5.06 -10.73
C THR A 41 5.94 4.92 -9.63
N TYR A 42 5.69 4.06 -8.64
CA TYR A 42 6.69 3.62 -7.68
C TYR A 42 7.56 2.54 -8.30
N THR A 43 8.83 2.85 -8.56
CA THR A 43 9.74 1.95 -9.29
C THR A 43 10.22 0.78 -8.43
N LEU A 44 9.64 -0.39 -8.68
CA LEU A 44 10.08 -1.68 -8.13
C LEU A 44 11.02 -2.40 -9.12
N GLN A 45 11.72 -3.47 -8.69
CA GLN A 45 12.60 -4.20 -9.62
C GLN A 45 11.84 -4.79 -10.80
N SER A 46 10.60 -5.25 -10.60
CA SER A 46 9.75 -5.72 -11.70
C SER A 46 9.49 -4.68 -12.78
N ASP A 47 9.58 -3.39 -12.43
CA ASP A 47 9.38 -2.30 -13.38
C ASP A 47 10.68 -1.99 -14.11
N ARG A 48 11.83 -2.01 -13.42
CA ARG A 48 13.14 -1.77 -14.04
C ARG A 48 13.50 -2.80 -15.10
N GLU A 49 13.27 -4.07 -14.79
CA GLU A 49 13.48 -5.21 -15.71
C GLU A 49 12.83 -4.98 -17.08
N LYS A 50 11.60 -4.43 -17.11
CA LYS A 50 10.85 -4.15 -18.34
C LYS A 50 11.53 -3.11 -19.23
N PHE A 51 12.28 -2.18 -18.64
CA PHE A 51 12.97 -1.12 -19.36
C PHE A 51 14.43 -1.47 -19.71
N THR A 52 15.07 -2.36 -18.95
CA THR A 52 16.49 -2.71 -19.13
C THR A 52 16.75 -3.89 -20.09
N ARG A 53 15.75 -4.29 -20.88
CA ARG A 53 15.83 -5.39 -21.87
C ARG A 53 16.37 -6.70 -21.26
N GLY A 54 15.99 -7.03 -20.02
CA GLY A 54 16.33 -8.30 -19.37
C GLY A 54 17.77 -8.43 -18.87
N ARG A 55 18.52 -7.32 -18.77
CA ARG A 55 19.87 -7.33 -18.18
C ARG A 55 19.89 -7.38 -16.66
N GLU A 56 18.80 -6.98 -16.02
CA GLU A 56 18.66 -6.96 -14.56
C GLU A 56 17.72 -8.08 -14.10
N SER A 57 18.07 -8.69 -12.98
CA SER A 57 17.24 -9.70 -12.31
C SER A 57 15.92 -9.09 -11.85
N ASP A 58 14.81 -9.81 -12.06
CA ASP A 58 13.49 -9.42 -11.56
C ASP A 58 13.35 -9.61 -10.04
N LYS A 59 14.27 -10.39 -9.45
CA LYS A 59 14.30 -10.71 -8.02
C LYS A 59 14.45 -9.45 -7.18
N CYS A 60 13.78 -9.46 -6.05
CA CYS A 60 13.87 -8.39 -5.07
C CYS A 60 15.30 -8.26 -4.56
N LEU A 61 15.90 -7.08 -4.70
CA LEU A 61 17.23 -6.82 -4.15
C LEU A 61 17.29 -6.90 -2.62
N LEU A 62 16.15 -6.86 -1.93
CA LEU A 62 16.12 -6.92 -0.47
C LEU A 62 16.24 -8.36 0.03
N CYS A 63 15.38 -9.24 -0.48
CA CYS A 63 15.26 -10.62 0.01
C CYS A 63 15.75 -11.69 -0.98
N GLU A 64 16.01 -11.33 -2.25
CA GLU A 64 16.59 -12.17 -3.30
C GLU A 64 15.82 -13.46 -3.63
N THR A 65 14.60 -13.60 -3.12
CA THR A 65 13.81 -14.84 -3.23
C THR A 65 12.77 -14.81 -4.36
N SER A 66 12.09 -13.69 -4.56
CA SER A 66 11.02 -13.57 -5.56
C SER A 66 11.04 -12.21 -6.25
N ARG A 67 10.30 -12.11 -7.35
CA ARG A 67 10.11 -10.85 -8.07
C ARG A 67 9.61 -9.73 -7.15
N GLU A 68 10.25 -8.56 -7.21
CA GLU A 68 9.74 -7.39 -6.46
C GLU A 68 8.64 -6.70 -7.26
N ASP A 69 7.40 -7.13 -7.05
CA ASP A 69 6.19 -6.41 -7.48
C ASP A 69 5.46 -5.77 -6.28
N THR A 70 4.33 -5.09 -6.55
CA THR A 70 3.57 -4.39 -5.49
C THR A 70 3.08 -5.35 -4.41
N HIS A 71 2.69 -6.57 -4.77
CA HIS A 71 2.23 -7.57 -3.82
C HIS A 71 3.39 -8.03 -2.94
N HIS A 72 4.53 -8.35 -3.53
CA HIS A 72 5.74 -8.71 -2.81
C HIS A 72 6.18 -7.61 -1.86
N PHE A 73 6.29 -6.38 -2.36
CA PHE A 73 6.72 -5.22 -1.58
C PHE A 73 5.81 -4.97 -0.36
N LEU A 74 4.49 -5.04 -0.54
CA LEU A 74 3.53 -4.74 0.52
C LEU A 74 3.25 -5.91 1.47
N ILE A 75 3.32 -7.17 1.01
CA ILE A 75 2.76 -8.33 1.72
C ILE A 75 3.79 -9.43 2.02
N THR A 76 4.66 -9.80 1.07
CA THR A 76 5.43 -11.06 1.21
C THR A 76 6.93 -10.90 1.38
N CYS A 77 7.51 -9.73 1.10
CA CYS A 77 8.95 -9.49 1.25
C CYS A 77 9.41 -9.77 2.68
N THR A 78 10.30 -10.75 2.85
CA THR A 78 10.80 -11.18 4.17
C THR A 78 11.69 -10.12 4.81
N ALA A 79 12.51 -9.42 4.02
CA ALA A 79 13.35 -8.32 4.49
C ALA A 79 12.55 -7.13 5.05
N LEU A 80 11.28 -7.00 4.66
CA LEU A 80 10.36 -5.96 5.14
C LEU A 80 9.36 -6.47 6.19
N LYS A 81 9.43 -7.75 6.58
CA LYS A 81 8.42 -8.39 7.43
C LYS A 81 8.22 -7.68 8.76
N MET A 82 9.31 -7.37 9.47
CA MET A 82 9.21 -6.72 10.78
C MET A 82 8.51 -5.36 10.72
N GLU A 83 8.86 -4.54 9.72
CA GLU A 83 8.24 -3.22 9.55
C GLU A 83 6.77 -3.36 9.12
N ARG A 84 6.47 -4.31 8.24
CA ARG A 84 5.11 -4.61 7.82
C ARG A 84 4.24 -5.07 8.98
N ASP A 85 4.69 -6.07 9.74
CA ASP A 85 3.93 -6.68 10.84
C ASP A 85 3.57 -5.65 11.92
N LYS A 86 4.49 -4.70 12.19
CA LYS A 86 4.23 -3.56 13.08
C LYS A 86 2.98 -2.78 12.67
N HIS A 87 2.89 -2.32 11.42
CA HIS A 87 1.75 -1.52 10.97
C HIS A 87 0.50 -2.35 10.66
N LEU A 88 0.67 -3.60 10.22
CA LEU A 88 -0.47 -4.52 10.05
C LEU A 88 -1.13 -4.86 11.40
N SER A 89 -0.36 -4.94 12.49
CA SER A 89 -0.93 -5.12 13.83
C SER A 89 -1.79 -3.93 14.25
N VAL A 90 -1.38 -2.70 13.91
CA VAL A 90 -2.16 -1.47 14.14
C VAL A 90 -3.43 -1.48 13.31
N LEU A 91 -3.33 -1.84 12.02
CA LEU A 91 -4.49 -1.96 11.13
C LEU A 91 -5.47 -3.01 11.63
N LYS A 92 -5.00 -4.20 11.99
CA LYS A 92 -5.82 -5.30 12.52
C LYS A 92 -6.53 -4.89 13.81
N SER A 93 -5.81 -4.23 14.71
CA SER A 93 -6.40 -3.72 15.97
C SER A 93 -7.46 -2.65 15.72
N TYR A 94 -7.19 -1.72 14.80
CA TYR A 94 -8.16 -0.69 14.42
C TYR A 94 -9.44 -1.31 13.84
N LEU A 95 -9.31 -2.24 12.89
CA LEU A 95 -10.45 -2.89 12.25
C LEU A 95 -11.27 -3.71 13.25
N LYS A 96 -10.61 -4.46 14.14
CA LYS A 96 -11.28 -5.23 15.20
C LYS A 96 -12.18 -4.36 16.07
N ASN A 97 -11.76 -3.13 16.36
CA ASN A 97 -12.45 -2.25 17.30
C ASN A 97 -13.47 -1.30 16.63
N ASN A 98 -13.30 -0.99 15.34
CA ASN A 98 -14.04 0.09 14.68
C ASN A 98 -14.86 -0.35 13.46
N THR A 99 -14.77 -1.62 13.06
CA THR A 99 -15.47 -2.16 11.89
C THR A 99 -16.18 -3.48 12.25
N PRO A 100 -17.06 -4.02 11.39
CA PRO A 100 -17.68 -5.31 11.66
C PRO A 100 -16.66 -6.41 11.99
N VAL A 101 -17.05 -7.32 12.89
CA VAL A 101 -16.18 -8.42 13.34
C VAL A 101 -15.66 -9.22 12.14
N GLY A 102 -14.37 -9.57 12.19
CA GLY A 102 -13.70 -10.35 11.14
C GLY A 102 -13.39 -9.57 9.86
N THR A 103 -13.51 -8.24 9.82
CA THR A 103 -13.22 -7.46 8.60
C THR A 103 -11.81 -7.70 8.08
N PHE A 104 -10.79 -7.72 8.95
CA PHE A 104 -9.41 -7.96 8.52
C PHE A 104 -9.23 -9.37 7.95
N ASP A 105 -9.73 -10.39 8.66
CA ASP A 105 -9.57 -11.78 8.24
C ASP A 105 -10.29 -12.02 6.90
N ARG A 106 -11.49 -11.45 6.70
CA ARG A 106 -12.20 -11.49 5.41
C ARG A 106 -11.47 -10.77 4.28
N VAL A 107 -10.74 -9.69 4.56
CA VAL A 107 -9.91 -8.99 3.57
C VAL A 107 -8.73 -9.88 3.15
N GLU A 108 -8.09 -10.56 4.09
CA GLU A 108 -6.99 -11.49 3.83
C GLU A 108 -7.46 -12.73 3.07
N GLU A 109 -8.51 -13.41 3.53
CA GLU A 109 -9.07 -14.61 2.91
C GLU A 109 -9.49 -14.40 1.46
N GLN A 110 -9.98 -13.20 1.12
CA GLN A 110 -10.35 -12.84 -0.24
C GLN A 110 -9.18 -12.36 -1.10
N GLY A 111 -7.95 -12.34 -0.58
CA GLY A 111 -6.77 -11.84 -1.29
C GLY A 111 -6.85 -10.34 -1.61
N LEU A 112 -7.63 -9.57 -0.85
CA LEU A 112 -7.88 -8.14 -1.12
C LEU A 112 -6.95 -7.21 -0.35
N LEU A 113 -6.03 -7.74 0.47
CA LEU A 113 -5.21 -6.94 1.37
C LEU A 113 -4.37 -5.87 0.66
N VAL A 114 -3.77 -6.17 -0.50
CA VAL A 114 -3.03 -5.16 -1.30
C VAL A 114 -3.94 -4.02 -1.73
N LEU A 115 -5.12 -4.35 -2.29
CA LEU A 115 -6.07 -3.34 -2.72
C LEU A 115 -6.62 -2.54 -1.54
N PHE A 116 -6.82 -3.19 -0.39
CA PHE A 116 -7.30 -2.57 0.83
C PHE A 116 -6.29 -1.59 1.42
N ILE A 117 -5.00 -1.96 1.40
CA ILE A 117 -3.91 -1.06 1.80
C ILE A 117 -3.84 0.14 0.87
N LEU A 118 -3.91 -0.08 -0.45
CA LEU A 118 -3.71 0.96 -1.44
C LEU A 118 -4.92 1.90 -1.58
N ASN A 119 -6.14 1.38 -1.51
CA ASN A 119 -7.35 2.16 -1.74
C ASN A 119 -8.51 1.69 -0.82
N PRO A 120 -8.42 1.90 0.51
CA PRO A 120 -9.44 1.49 1.47
C PRO A 120 -10.80 2.16 1.23
N SER A 121 -10.80 3.28 0.51
CA SER A 121 -12.01 4.04 0.18
C SER A 121 -12.77 3.55 -1.05
N ALA A 122 -12.27 2.53 -1.76
CA ALA A 122 -12.96 1.95 -2.91
C ALA A 122 -14.38 1.51 -2.53
N THR A 123 -15.36 1.76 -3.39
CA THR A 123 -16.77 1.49 -3.07
C THR A 123 -17.02 0.02 -2.75
N LYS A 124 -16.31 -0.89 -3.45
CA LYS A 124 -16.31 -2.32 -3.16
C LYS A 124 -16.08 -2.63 -1.67
N PHE A 125 -15.20 -1.90 -0.98
CA PHE A 125 -14.94 -2.14 0.45
C PHE A 125 -16.03 -1.59 1.36
N LYS A 126 -16.65 -0.47 0.98
CA LYS A 126 -17.82 0.06 1.70
C LYS A 126 -18.98 -0.91 1.62
N GLU A 127 -19.19 -1.53 0.47
CA GLU A 127 -20.26 -2.51 0.25
C GLU A 127 -19.95 -3.84 0.95
N LEU A 128 -18.78 -4.44 0.71
CA LEU A 128 -18.43 -5.77 1.24
C LEU A 128 -18.24 -5.79 2.76
N PHE A 129 -17.73 -4.70 3.33
CA PHE A 129 -17.34 -4.63 4.74
C PHE A 129 -18.13 -3.59 5.54
N LYS A 130 -19.15 -2.95 4.94
CA LYS A 130 -20.02 -1.95 5.58
C LYS A 130 -19.22 -0.81 6.25
N LEU A 131 -18.12 -0.39 5.61
CA LEU A 131 -17.23 0.63 6.16
C LEU A 131 -17.89 2.02 6.10
N LYS A 132 -17.84 2.74 7.23
CA LYS A 132 -18.26 4.15 7.27
C LYS A 132 -17.16 5.02 6.64
N LYS A 133 -17.54 6.24 6.25
CA LYS A 133 -16.58 7.24 5.72
C LYS A 133 -15.47 7.56 6.72
N SER A 134 -15.78 7.62 8.03
CA SER A 134 -14.79 7.81 9.09
C SER A 134 -13.78 6.66 9.14
N ASN A 135 -14.24 5.40 9.04
CA ASN A 135 -13.35 4.25 9.00
C ASN A 135 -12.37 4.33 7.83
N CYS A 136 -12.87 4.67 6.64
CA CYS A 136 -12.01 4.81 5.45
C CYS A 136 -10.90 5.84 5.66
N LYS A 137 -11.20 6.96 6.34
CA LYS A 137 -10.21 8.01 6.63
C LYS A 137 -9.10 7.51 7.56
N ASP A 138 -9.45 6.82 8.62
CA ASP A 138 -8.46 6.33 9.59
C ASP A 138 -7.64 5.19 9.01
N ILE A 139 -8.28 4.27 8.28
CA ILE A 139 -7.60 3.19 7.55
C ILE A 139 -6.64 3.79 6.51
N GLU A 140 -7.05 4.84 5.79
CA GLU A 140 -6.19 5.56 4.84
C GLU A 140 -4.94 6.11 5.53
N ALA A 141 -5.08 6.74 6.71
CA ALA A 141 -3.94 7.27 7.47
C ALA A 141 -2.97 6.16 7.94
N ILE A 142 -3.51 5.04 8.45
CA ILE A 142 -2.72 3.89 8.90
C ILE A 142 -1.94 3.28 7.72
N THR A 143 -2.63 2.99 6.63
CA THR A 143 -2.06 2.33 5.45
C THR A 143 -1.09 3.24 4.68
N ARG A 144 -1.32 4.56 4.69
CA ARG A 144 -0.36 5.56 4.19
C ARG A 144 0.94 5.52 5.00
N THR A 145 0.85 5.43 6.32
CA THR A 145 2.02 5.29 7.20
C THR A 145 2.76 3.99 6.95
N LEU A 146 2.06 2.86 6.79
CA LEU A 146 2.66 1.58 6.36
C LEU A 146 3.45 1.75 5.06
N CYS A 147 2.83 2.25 3.99
CA CYS A 147 3.47 2.37 2.68
C CYS A 147 4.77 3.20 2.74
N TYR A 148 4.72 4.32 3.47
CA TYR A 148 5.89 5.17 3.66
C TYR A 148 6.99 4.47 4.47
N SER A 149 6.63 3.77 5.55
CA SER A 149 7.62 3.08 6.38
C SER A 149 8.34 1.97 5.61
N LEU A 150 7.60 1.20 4.80
CA LEU A 150 8.17 0.20 3.90
C LEU A 150 9.11 0.83 2.87
N HIS A 151 8.75 2.01 2.33
CA HIS A 151 9.61 2.76 1.42
C HIS A 151 10.92 3.18 2.09
N ILE A 152 10.85 3.77 3.29
CA ILE A 152 12.06 4.18 4.04
C ILE A 152 12.94 2.97 4.32
N LYS A 153 12.37 1.86 4.81
CA LYS A 153 13.13 0.64 5.09
C LYS A 153 13.79 0.07 3.83
N ARG A 154 13.08 0.02 2.71
CA ARG A 154 13.63 -0.40 1.42
C ARG A 154 14.79 0.49 0.96
N THR A 155 14.62 1.81 1.06
CA THR A 155 15.66 2.77 0.66
C THR A 155 16.93 2.58 1.49
N LEU A 156 16.79 2.44 2.81
CA LEU A 156 17.92 2.19 3.71
C LEU A 156 18.64 0.87 3.38
N LEU A 157 17.88 -0.23 3.17
CA LEU A 157 18.47 -1.52 2.84
C LEU A 157 19.20 -1.51 1.48
N ASN A 158 18.65 -0.80 0.49
CA ASN A 158 19.32 -0.65 -0.81
C ASN A 158 20.63 0.15 -0.71
N GLN A 159 20.71 1.15 0.17
CA GLN A 159 21.94 1.91 0.39
C GLN A 159 23.04 1.07 1.06
N THR A 160 22.68 0.07 1.86
CA THR A 160 23.66 -0.82 2.51
C THR A 160 24.18 -1.95 1.63
N LYS A 161 23.53 -2.20 0.48
CA LYS A 161 23.93 -3.25 -0.48
C LYS A 161 24.69 -2.70 -1.69
N ALA A 162 24.79 -1.37 -1.83
CA ALA A 162 25.52 -0.67 -2.88
C ALA A 162 26.93 -0.33 -2.39
#